data_AF-A0A939VYP2-F1
#
_entry.id   AF-A0A939VYP2-F1
#
_cell.length_a   1.000
_cell.length_b   1.000
_cell.length_c   1.000
_cell.angle_alpha   90.00
_cell.angle_beta   90.00
_cell.angle_gamma   90.00
#
_symmetry.space_group_name_H-M   'P 1'
#
loop_
_entity.id
_entity.type
_entity.pdbx_description
1 polymer ?
#
loop_
_entity_poly.entity_id
_entity_poly.type
_entity_poly.pdbx_seq_one_letter_code
_entity_poly.pdbx_strand_id
1 'polypeptide(L)'
;NQKLILEPGIQEVATFPTPTPPGMSFAKIESYFPGLTVPGKRFVDQWRLCNESHPQRYERVSKALDVILAEEKGDILLVGHGGSVNCLVKALNHKRISPKVKKIDGITWNCSLYIFELDDQNRVTGGRYTTSFMADRDVTNNFRCPKIERPDEPRYMTRAQDKADRAKRAKAALGKTSGKTTEKTGTANAQKNEVK
;
A
#
# COMPACT_ATOMS: atom_id res chain seq x y z
N ASN A 1 8.62 10.48 -26.73
CA ASN A 1 9.19 10.42 -25.36
C ASN A 1 8.06 10.33 -24.36
N GLN A 2 7.79 9.13 -23.82
CA GLN A 2 6.81 8.97 -22.75
C GLN A 2 7.42 9.52 -21.46
N LYS A 3 6.77 10.52 -20.84
CA LYS A 3 7.17 11.06 -19.54
C LYS A 3 6.30 10.45 -18.45
N LEU A 4 6.87 10.26 -17.27
CA LEU A 4 6.21 9.69 -16.11
C LEU A 4 5.57 10.80 -15.26
N ILE A 5 4.30 10.61 -14.91
CA ILE A 5 3.61 11.44 -13.92
C ILE A 5 3.70 10.70 -12.60
N LEU A 6 4.27 11.35 -11.59
CA LEU A 6 4.37 10.78 -10.26
C LEU A 6 3.09 11.08 -9.49
N GLU A 7 2.38 10.03 -9.07
CA GLU A 7 1.06 10.11 -8.42
C GLU A 7 1.14 9.66 -6.94
N PRO A 8 1.09 10.59 -5.96
CA PRO A 8 1.10 10.27 -4.54
C PRO A 8 -0.14 9.47 -4.11
N GLY A 9 -1.28 9.70 -4.77
CA GLY A 9 -2.56 9.08 -4.47
C GLY A 9 -2.57 7.56 -4.60
N ILE A 10 -1.62 6.96 -5.33
CA ILE A 10 -1.48 5.49 -5.48
C ILE A 10 -0.27 4.90 -4.73
N GLN A 11 0.39 5.69 -3.87
CA GLN A 11 1.52 5.21 -3.05
C GLN A 11 1.08 4.15 -2.02
N GLU A 12 2.00 3.24 -1.67
CA GLU A 12 1.84 2.28 -0.59
C GLU A 12 1.86 2.91 0.80
N VAL A 13 1.23 2.24 1.76
CA VAL A 13 1.24 2.63 3.17
C VAL A 13 2.56 2.23 3.83
N ALA A 14 3.16 3.18 4.55
CA ALA A 14 4.27 2.86 5.44
C ALA A 14 3.73 2.13 6.69
N THR A 15 4.16 0.90 6.88
CA THR A 15 3.78 0.06 8.04
C THR A 15 4.89 0.09 9.08
N PHE A 16 5.05 1.22 9.78
CA PHE A 16 6.02 1.32 10.87
C PHE A 16 5.42 2.01 12.09
N PRO A 17 5.73 1.54 13.32
CA PRO A 17 5.33 2.19 14.57
C PRO A 17 6.12 3.48 14.85
N THR A 18 7.07 3.85 13.99
CA THR A 18 7.88 5.06 14.08
C THR A 18 7.55 6.00 12.91
N PRO A 19 7.72 7.33 13.08
CA PRO A 19 7.56 8.27 11.99
C PRO A 19 8.48 7.84 10.84
N THR A 20 7.86 7.55 9.71
CA THR A 20 8.58 7.05 8.56
C THR A 20 9.37 8.24 7.97
N PRO A 21 10.68 8.13 7.66
CA PRO A 21 11.50 9.26 7.15
C PRO A 21 10.82 9.96 5.97
N PRO A 22 11.06 11.22 5.60
CA PRO A 22 10.41 11.80 4.41
C PRO A 22 10.72 11.02 3.10
N GLY A 23 9.82 11.07 2.12
CA GLY A 23 10.10 10.61 0.74
C GLY A 23 11.23 11.43 0.07
N MET A 24 11.64 11.03 -1.14
CA MET A 24 12.55 11.87 -1.94
C MET A 24 11.80 13.09 -2.48
N SER A 25 12.45 14.25 -2.54
CA SER A 25 11.91 15.43 -3.22
C SER A 25 11.95 15.27 -4.75
N PHE A 26 11.21 16.10 -5.47
CA PHE A 26 11.18 16.08 -6.94
C PHE A 26 12.60 16.27 -7.50
N ALA A 27 13.31 17.29 -7.00
CA ALA A 27 14.68 17.59 -7.43
C ALA A 27 15.62 16.38 -7.23
N LYS A 28 15.41 15.62 -6.15
CA LYS A 28 16.20 14.41 -5.89
C LYS A 28 15.83 13.29 -6.88
N ILE A 29 14.55 13.07 -7.16
CA ILE A 29 14.11 12.10 -8.18
C ILE A 29 14.65 12.47 -9.56
N GLU A 30 14.52 13.72 -9.97
CA GLU A 30 14.99 14.22 -11.26
C GLU A 30 16.53 14.09 -11.39
N SER A 31 17.27 14.25 -10.29
CA SER A 31 18.73 14.01 -10.31
C SER A 31 19.10 12.55 -10.59
N TYR A 32 18.24 11.59 -10.24
CA TYR A 32 18.44 10.17 -10.56
C TYR A 32 17.88 9.80 -11.93
N PHE A 33 16.85 10.51 -12.41
CA PHE A 33 16.08 10.19 -13.61
C PHE A 33 15.84 11.42 -14.49
N PRO A 34 16.91 12.04 -15.03
CA PRO A 34 16.81 13.34 -15.69
C PRO A 34 15.93 13.30 -16.95
N GLY A 35 14.96 14.19 -17.02
CA GLY A 35 14.04 14.38 -18.14
C GLY A 35 12.93 13.34 -18.26
N LEU A 36 12.86 12.36 -17.35
CA LEU A 36 11.88 11.28 -17.41
C LEU A 36 10.56 11.62 -16.71
N THR A 37 10.53 12.63 -15.84
CA THR A 37 9.35 12.98 -15.06
C THR A 37 8.66 14.26 -15.57
N VAL A 38 7.37 14.40 -15.26
CA VAL A 38 6.61 15.63 -15.49
C VAL A 38 6.56 16.44 -14.19
N PRO A 39 7.20 17.63 -14.12
CA PRO A 39 7.13 18.48 -12.94
C PRO A 39 5.71 19.00 -12.72
N GLY A 40 5.32 19.15 -11.46
CA GLY A 40 4.12 19.90 -11.05
C GLY A 40 2.75 19.29 -11.39
N LYS A 41 2.67 18.22 -12.20
CA LYS A 41 1.36 17.67 -12.59
C LYS A 41 0.65 16.98 -11.41
N ARG A 42 1.35 16.16 -10.61
CA ARG A 42 0.77 15.48 -9.43
C ARG A 42 1.75 15.24 -8.26
N PHE A 43 3.01 15.67 -8.38
CA PHE A 43 4.03 15.44 -7.36
C PHE A 43 4.17 16.64 -6.40
N VAL A 44 3.98 16.41 -5.11
CA VAL A 44 4.33 17.36 -4.03
C VAL A 44 5.48 16.79 -3.19
N ASP A 45 6.32 17.62 -2.54
CA ASP A 45 7.52 17.12 -1.83
C ASP A 45 7.22 16.36 -0.51
N GLN A 46 5.97 16.30 -0.06
CA GLN A 46 5.58 15.59 1.16
C GLN A 46 4.89 14.26 0.86
N TRP A 47 5.67 13.19 0.86
CA TRP A 47 5.15 11.83 0.68
C TRP A 47 5.45 11.01 1.91
N ARG A 48 4.41 10.73 2.72
CA ARG A 48 4.22 9.46 3.42
C ARG A 48 2.92 9.47 4.21
N LEU A 49 2.15 8.40 4.02
CA LEU A 49 0.96 8.11 4.79
C LEU A 49 1.35 7.12 5.88
N CYS A 50 1.62 7.64 7.07
CA CYS A 50 1.76 6.82 8.27
C CYS A 50 0.36 6.38 8.72
N ASN A 51 0.21 5.14 9.17
CA ASN A 51 -0.98 4.67 9.91
C ASN A 51 -2.31 4.67 9.14
N GLU A 52 -2.28 4.47 7.81
CA GLU A 52 -3.52 4.37 7.02
C GLU A 52 -4.13 2.96 7.12
N SER A 53 -5.38 2.89 7.59
CA SER A 53 -6.19 1.67 7.58
C SER A 53 -6.57 1.24 6.16
N HIS A 54 -7.02 -0.01 6.00
CA HIS A 54 -7.45 -0.49 4.67
C HIS A 54 -8.61 0.35 4.07
N PRO A 55 -9.68 0.72 4.81
CA PRO A 55 -10.74 1.56 4.25
C PRO A 55 -10.25 2.93 3.77
N GLN A 56 -9.39 3.60 4.55
CA GLN A 56 -8.80 4.90 4.19
C GLN A 56 -7.96 4.78 2.91
N ARG A 57 -7.12 3.73 2.81
CA ARG A 57 -6.33 3.43 1.62
C ARG A 57 -7.19 3.26 0.39
N TYR A 58 -8.27 2.49 0.52
CA TYR A 58 -9.19 2.26 -0.59
C TYR A 58 -9.85 3.56 -1.04
N GLU A 59 -10.31 4.40 -0.11
CA GLU A 59 -10.93 5.68 -0.42
C GLU A 59 -9.96 6.61 -1.17
N ARG A 60 -8.75 6.79 -0.64
CA ARG A 60 -7.71 7.61 -1.26
C ARG A 60 -7.36 7.12 -2.66
N VAL A 61 -7.04 5.83 -2.80
CA VAL A 61 -6.63 5.25 -4.09
C VAL A 61 -7.78 5.32 -5.10
N SER A 62 -9.02 5.11 -4.66
CA SER A 62 -10.18 5.26 -5.54
C SER A 62 -10.37 6.71 -5.99
N LYS A 63 -10.21 7.70 -5.09
CA LYS A 63 -10.28 9.12 -5.46
C LYS A 63 -9.20 9.49 -6.46
N ALA A 64 -7.97 9.01 -6.27
CA ALA A 64 -6.87 9.22 -7.21
C ALA A 64 -7.19 8.63 -8.59
N LEU A 65 -7.73 7.41 -8.64
CA LEU A 65 -8.18 6.80 -9.90
C LEU A 65 -9.25 7.63 -10.60
N ASP A 66 -10.23 8.16 -9.87
CA ASP A 66 -11.30 8.98 -10.44
C ASP A 66 -10.73 10.27 -11.09
N VAL A 67 -9.75 10.91 -10.45
CA VAL A 67 -9.03 12.07 -11.00
C VAL A 67 -8.23 11.69 -12.25
N ILE A 68 -7.46 10.60 -12.19
CA ILE A 68 -6.66 10.10 -13.32
C ILE A 68 -7.53 9.90 -14.56
N LEU A 69 -8.67 9.20 -14.41
CA LEU A 69 -9.56 8.88 -15.54
C LEU A 69 -10.32 10.11 -16.08
N ALA A 70 -10.49 11.15 -15.27
CA ALA A 70 -11.07 12.41 -15.70
C ALA A 70 -10.08 13.21 -16.58
N GLU A 71 -8.81 13.26 -16.17
CA GLU A 71 -7.78 14.10 -16.77
C GLU A 71 -7.02 13.45 -17.93
N GLU A 72 -6.77 12.14 -17.86
CA GLU A 72 -6.01 11.41 -18.88
C GLU A 72 -6.96 10.68 -19.85
N LYS A 73 -6.54 10.57 -21.11
CA LYS A 73 -7.27 9.86 -22.18
C LYS A 73 -6.35 8.85 -22.87
N GLY A 74 -6.93 7.79 -23.42
CA GLY A 74 -6.22 6.71 -24.08
C GLY A 74 -5.67 5.66 -23.10
N ASP A 75 -4.63 4.94 -23.53
CA ASP A 75 -4.02 3.88 -22.73
C ASP A 75 -3.17 4.46 -21.59
N ILE A 76 -3.48 4.05 -20.36
CA ILE A 76 -2.81 4.51 -19.15
C ILE A 76 -2.16 3.31 -18.45
N LEU A 77 -0.86 3.40 -18.19
CA LEU A 77 -0.14 2.44 -17.35
C LEU A 77 0.02 3.01 -15.93
N LEU A 78 -0.69 2.41 -14.96
CA LEU A 78 -0.54 2.73 -13.55
C LEU A 78 0.42 1.76 -12.89
N VAL A 79 1.50 2.27 -12.31
CA VAL A 79 2.49 1.49 -11.56
C VAL A 79 2.32 1.79 -10.08
N GLY A 80 2.08 0.75 -9.29
CA GLY A 80 1.85 0.86 -7.85
C GLY A 80 2.43 -0.32 -7.07
N HIS A 81 1.96 -0.50 -5.84
CA HIS A 81 2.39 -1.57 -4.95
C HIS A 81 1.23 -2.49 -4.60
N GLY A 82 1.50 -3.65 -4.01
CA GLY A 82 0.48 -4.67 -3.76
C GLY A 82 -0.81 -4.14 -3.10
N GLY A 83 -0.69 -3.29 -2.08
CA GLY A 83 -1.83 -2.70 -1.39
C GLY A 83 -2.61 -1.70 -2.25
N SER A 84 -1.92 -0.81 -2.96
CA SER A 84 -2.58 0.19 -3.82
C SER A 84 -3.14 -0.43 -5.10
N VAL A 85 -2.44 -1.37 -5.73
CA VAL A 85 -2.93 -2.14 -6.89
C VAL A 85 -4.20 -2.91 -6.54
N ASN A 86 -4.26 -3.58 -5.38
CA ASN A 86 -5.48 -4.24 -4.93
C ASN A 86 -6.65 -3.26 -4.76
N CYS A 87 -6.38 -2.04 -4.29
CA CYS A 87 -7.42 -1.01 -4.17
C CYS A 87 -7.89 -0.49 -5.53
N LEU A 88 -6.97 -0.29 -6.49
CA LEU A 88 -7.30 0.07 -7.88
C LEU A 88 -8.18 -1.00 -8.54
N VAL A 89 -7.76 -2.26 -8.48
CA VAL A 89 -8.51 -3.42 -9.01
C VAL A 89 -9.90 -3.50 -8.37
N LYS A 90 -9.98 -3.35 -7.03
CA LYS A 90 -11.26 -3.34 -6.31
C LYS A 90 -12.16 -2.19 -6.77
N ALA A 91 -11.61 -0.99 -6.94
CA ALA A 91 -12.38 0.18 -7.37
C ALA A 91 -12.97 -0.04 -8.78
N LEU A 92 -12.16 -0.57 -9.71
CA LEU A 92 -12.61 -0.89 -11.07
C LEU A 92 -13.68 -2.01 -11.06
N ASN A 93 -13.41 -3.12 -10.39
CA ASN A 93 -14.33 -4.27 -10.33
C ASN A 93 -15.65 -3.99 -9.60
N HIS A 94 -15.69 -3.06 -8.63
CA HIS A 94 -16.88 -2.86 -7.79
C HIS A 94 -17.66 -1.60 -8.11
N LYS A 95 -16.99 -0.51 -8.49
CA LYS A 95 -17.68 0.77 -8.77
C LYS A 95 -18.00 0.95 -10.24
N ARG A 96 -17.24 0.30 -11.12
CA ARG A 96 -17.21 0.61 -12.55
C ARG A 96 -17.55 -0.57 -13.44
N ILE A 97 -17.72 -1.78 -12.90
CA ILE A 97 -17.96 -2.96 -13.72
C ILE A 97 -19.32 -2.93 -14.40
N SER A 98 -19.35 -3.18 -15.71
CA SER A 98 -20.61 -3.35 -16.44
C SER A 98 -21.30 -4.64 -15.99
N PRO A 99 -22.66 -4.69 -15.92
CA PRO A 99 -23.39 -5.86 -15.40
C PRO A 99 -23.11 -7.18 -16.11
N LYS A 100 -22.65 -7.13 -17.36
CA LYS A 100 -22.36 -8.30 -18.20
C LYS A 100 -20.91 -8.80 -18.09
N VAL A 101 -20.06 -8.10 -17.35
CA VAL A 101 -18.62 -8.36 -17.28
C VAL A 101 -18.31 -9.07 -15.96
N LYS A 102 -17.58 -10.18 -16.05
CA LYS A 102 -17.08 -10.88 -14.85
C LYS A 102 -15.97 -10.05 -14.21
N LYS A 103 -15.86 -10.09 -12.89
CA LYS A 103 -14.76 -9.43 -12.16
C LYS A 103 -13.42 -9.95 -12.66
N ILE A 104 -12.46 -9.03 -12.79
CA ILE A 104 -11.10 -9.34 -13.17
C ILE A 104 -10.35 -9.67 -11.88
N ASP A 105 -10.14 -10.95 -11.62
CA ASP A 105 -9.42 -11.42 -10.44
C ASP A 105 -8.03 -11.93 -10.82
N GLY A 106 -7.09 -11.80 -9.89
CA GLY A 106 -5.69 -12.20 -10.06
C GLY A 106 -4.96 -12.09 -8.72
N ILE A 107 -3.78 -12.71 -8.63
CA ILE A 107 -2.92 -12.55 -7.46
C ILE A 107 -1.89 -11.46 -7.76
N THR A 108 -1.88 -10.40 -6.96
CA THR A 108 -0.92 -9.31 -7.10
C THR A 108 0.48 -9.77 -6.68
N TRP A 109 1.23 -10.30 -7.65
CA TRP A 109 2.66 -10.63 -7.55
C TRP A 109 3.52 -9.40 -7.86
N ASN A 110 4.83 -9.51 -7.64
CA ASN A 110 5.76 -8.50 -8.15
C ASN A 110 5.66 -8.46 -9.67
N CYS A 111 5.55 -7.25 -10.20
CA CYS A 111 5.45 -6.99 -11.63
C CYS A 111 4.26 -7.71 -12.31
N SER A 112 3.20 -8.10 -11.60
CA SER A 112 1.99 -8.62 -12.25
C SER A 112 1.18 -7.51 -12.92
N LEU A 113 0.50 -7.82 -14.02
CA LEU A 113 -0.28 -6.84 -14.78
C LEU A 113 -1.78 -7.17 -14.74
N TYR A 114 -2.58 -6.18 -14.37
CA TYR A 114 -4.03 -6.16 -14.60
C TYR A 114 -4.30 -5.22 -15.76
N ILE A 115 -5.15 -5.65 -16.70
CA ILE A 115 -5.57 -4.90 -17.88
C ILE A 115 -7.08 -4.75 -17.77
N PHE A 116 -7.56 -3.52 -17.90
CA PHE A 116 -8.98 -3.18 -17.91
C PHE A 116 -9.27 -2.39 -19.17
N GLU A 117 -10.36 -2.75 -19.83
CA GLU A 117 -10.92 -2.01 -20.96
C GLU A 117 -12.11 -1.19 -20.43
N LEU A 118 -12.11 0.10 -20.75
CA LEU A 118 -13.13 1.05 -20.29
C LEU A 118 -13.91 1.61 -21.49
N ASP A 119 -15.21 1.83 -21.32
CA ASP A 119 -16.02 2.63 -22.25
C ASP A 119 -15.85 4.14 -22.03
N ASP A 120 -16.52 4.94 -22.86
CA ASP A 120 -16.50 6.40 -22.79
C ASP A 120 -17.05 6.96 -21.47
N GLN A 121 -17.80 6.15 -20.71
CA GLN A 121 -18.32 6.48 -19.38
C GLN A 121 -17.42 5.92 -18.25
N ASN A 122 -16.21 5.47 -18.58
CA ASN A 122 -15.25 4.87 -17.65
C ASN A 122 -15.80 3.64 -16.91
N ARG A 123 -16.67 2.86 -17.57
CA ARG A 123 -17.14 1.55 -17.08
C ARG A 123 -16.31 0.43 -17.67
N VAL A 124 -16.02 -0.57 -16.87
CA VAL A 124 -15.27 -1.76 -17.32
C VAL A 124 -16.14 -2.57 -18.26
N THR A 125 -15.66 -2.75 -19.49
CA THR A 125 -16.28 -3.57 -20.54
C THR A 125 -15.54 -4.89 -20.76
N GLY A 126 -14.28 -4.96 -20.32
CA GLY A 126 -13.44 -6.14 -20.45
C GLY A 126 -12.19 -6.02 -19.59
N GLY A 127 -11.41 -7.10 -19.55
CA GLY A 127 -10.13 -7.09 -18.87
C GLY A 127 -9.58 -8.47 -18.59
N ARG A 128 -8.33 -8.51 -18.16
CA ARG A 128 -7.61 -9.73 -17.80
C ARG A 128 -6.48 -9.45 -16.82
N TYR A 129 -6.04 -10.49 -16.16
CA TYR A 129 -4.83 -10.51 -15.36
C TYR A 129 -3.78 -11.38 -16.08
N THR A 130 -2.51 -10.97 -16.07
CA THR A 130 -1.42 -11.77 -16.65
C THR A 130 -0.06 -11.52 -16.00
N THR A 131 0.78 -12.56 -16.05
CA THR A 131 2.23 -12.51 -15.80
C THR A 131 3.03 -13.11 -16.97
N SER A 132 2.38 -13.43 -18.08
CA SER A 132 2.95 -14.21 -19.18
C SER A 132 4.08 -13.51 -19.96
N PHE A 133 4.30 -12.22 -19.68
CA PHE A 133 5.41 -11.44 -20.21
C PHE A 133 6.72 -11.64 -19.44
N MET A 134 6.68 -12.37 -18.33
CA MET A 134 7.86 -12.78 -17.56
C MET A 134 8.01 -14.30 -17.62
N ALA A 135 9.25 -14.79 -17.53
CA ALA A 135 9.47 -16.21 -17.31
C ALA A 135 8.93 -16.60 -15.92
N ASP A 136 8.36 -17.80 -15.80
CA ASP A 136 7.74 -18.27 -14.54
C ASP A 136 8.67 -18.18 -13.33
N ARG A 137 9.97 -18.39 -13.54
CA ARG A 137 11.00 -18.29 -12.50
C ARG A 137 11.14 -16.89 -11.90
N ASP A 138 10.75 -15.86 -12.65
CA ASP A 138 10.90 -14.44 -12.29
C ASP A 138 9.61 -13.85 -11.69
N VAL A 139 8.50 -14.60 -11.74
CA VAL A 139 7.25 -14.25 -11.07
C VAL A 139 7.44 -14.44 -9.56
N THR A 140 7.78 -13.36 -8.87
CA THR A 140 8.08 -13.37 -7.43
C THR A 140 6.98 -12.69 -6.61
N ASN A 141 6.92 -12.98 -5.32
CA ASN A 141 6.18 -12.16 -4.36
C ASN A 141 7.15 -11.69 -3.29
N ASN A 142 6.96 -10.47 -2.80
CA ASN A 142 7.56 -10.03 -1.54
C ASN A 142 7.15 -10.95 -0.35
N PHE A 143 6.01 -11.64 -0.41
CA PHE A 143 5.43 -12.36 0.74
C PHE A 143 5.46 -13.90 0.67
N ARG A 144 6.04 -14.50 -0.37
CA ARG A 144 6.21 -15.95 -0.47
C ARG A 144 7.57 -16.28 -1.09
N CYS A 145 8.18 -17.37 -0.60
CA CYS A 145 9.27 -18.02 -1.31
C CYS A 145 8.86 -18.25 -2.78
N PRO A 146 9.78 -18.12 -3.74
CA PRO A 146 9.51 -18.46 -5.13
C PRO A 146 8.86 -19.84 -5.22
N LYS A 147 8.04 -20.09 -6.25
CA LYS A 147 7.45 -21.43 -6.50
C LYS A 147 8.51 -22.53 -6.60
N ILE A 148 9.76 -22.14 -6.86
CA ILE A 148 10.96 -22.97 -6.92
C ILE A 148 11.87 -22.50 -5.78
N GLU A 149 12.30 -23.39 -4.89
CA GLU A 149 13.29 -23.06 -3.86
C GLU A 149 14.58 -22.57 -4.53
N ARG A 150 15.10 -21.43 -4.07
CA ARG A 150 16.40 -20.87 -4.48
C ARG A 150 17.38 -20.97 -3.31
N PRO A 151 18.00 -22.15 -3.07
CA PRO A 151 18.92 -22.35 -1.97
C PRO A 151 20.23 -21.54 -2.10
N ASP A 152 20.50 -21.01 -3.28
CA ASP A 152 21.66 -20.19 -3.64
C ASP A 152 21.49 -18.69 -3.32
N GLU A 153 20.27 -18.20 -3.08
CA GLU A 153 20.04 -16.78 -2.79
C GLU A 153 19.72 -16.53 -1.30
N PRO A 154 20.64 -15.93 -0.51
CA PRO A 154 20.48 -15.76 0.95
C PRO A 154 19.30 -14.86 1.35
N ARG A 155 18.75 -14.07 0.41
CA ARG A 155 17.55 -13.24 0.62
C ARG A 155 16.26 -14.05 0.74
N TYR A 156 16.27 -15.32 0.35
CA TYR A 156 15.10 -16.20 0.33
C TYR A 156 15.06 -17.21 1.49
N MET A 157 16.11 -17.26 2.31
CA MET A 157 16.07 -17.94 3.61
C MET A 157 15.26 -17.10 4.62
N THR A 158 13.95 -17.22 4.46
CA THR A 158 12.87 -17.13 5.46
C THR A 158 12.44 -15.74 5.98
N ARG A 159 11.65 -15.04 5.16
CA ARG A 159 10.65 -14.07 5.67
C ARG A 159 9.64 -14.70 6.64
N ALA A 160 9.54 -16.03 6.71
CA ALA A 160 8.77 -16.72 7.77
C ALA A 160 9.41 -16.48 9.15
N GLN A 161 10.74 -16.54 9.26
CA GLN A 161 11.46 -16.16 10.47
C GLN A 161 11.33 -14.65 10.70
N ASP A 162 11.52 -13.81 9.67
CA ASP A 162 11.39 -12.36 9.83
C ASP A 162 9.96 -11.92 10.22
N LYS A 163 8.91 -12.60 9.73
CA LYS A 163 7.51 -12.38 10.12
C LYS A 163 7.24 -12.88 11.55
N ALA A 164 7.77 -14.05 11.93
CA ALA A 164 7.69 -14.55 13.31
C ALA A 164 8.41 -13.59 14.28
N ASP A 165 9.57 -13.07 13.89
CA ASP A 165 10.36 -12.13 14.67
C ASP A 165 9.70 -10.75 14.75
N ARG A 166 9.04 -10.28 13.68
CA ARG A 166 8.21 -9.06 13.72
C ARG A 166 7.01 -9.23 14.65
N ALA A 167 6.31 -10.37 14.58
CA ALA A 167 5.19 -10.68 15.47
C ALA A 167 5.65 -10.77 16.93
N LYS A 168 6.81 -11.38 17.19
CA LYS A 168 7.44 -11.47 18.51
C LYS A 168 7.85 -10.10 19.05
N ARG A 169 8.46 -9.25 18.22
CA ARG A 169 8.83 -7.85 18.56
C ARG A 169 7.60 -6.99 18.87
N ALA A 170 6.54 -7.08 18.07
CA ALA A 170 5.29 -6.36 18.30
C ALA A 170 4.62 -6.78 19.62
N LYS A 171 4.61 -8.08 19.94
CA LYS A 171 4.05 -8.61 21.19
C LYS A 171 4.87 -8.17 22.42
N ALA A 172 6.20 -8.11 22.30
CA ALA A 172 7.09 -7.61 23.35
C ALA A 172 6.94 -6.09 23.61
N ALA A 173 6.64 -5.31 22.57
CA ALA A 173 6.36 -3.87 22.72
C ALA A 173 5.04 -3.60 23.46
N LEU A 174 4.01 -4.43 23.24
CA LEU A 174 2.72 -4.36 23.92
C LEU A 174 2.74 -4.91 25.36
N GLY A 175 3.66 -5.84 25.68
CA GLY A 175 3.84 -6.38 27.03
C GLY A 175 4.60 -5.47 28.00
N LYS A 176 5.30 -4.44 27.51
CA LYS A 176 6.02 -3.47 28.35
C LYS A 176 5.15 -2.32 28.85
N THR A 177 3.93 -2.16 28.36
CA THR A 177 2.99 -1.13 28.81
C THR A 177 2.09 -1.56 29.98
N SER A 178 2.16 -2.81 30.46
CA SER A 178 1.28 -3.30 31.55
C SER A 178 2.00 -3.55 32.89
N GLY A 179 3.19 -2.98 33.11
CA GLY A 179 4.02 -3.31 34.25
C GLY A 179 4.64 -2.10 34.95
N LYS A 180 3.83 -1.14 35.42
CA LYS A 180 4.26 -0.24 36.50
C LYS A 180 3.08 0.40 37.24
N THR A 181 2.48 -0.34 38.17
CA THR A 181 1.98 0.23 39.45
C THR A 181 1.62 -0.91 40.39
N THR A 182 2.52 -1.21 41.33
CA THR A 182 2.14 -1.76 42.62
C THR A 182 3.08 -1.21 43.68
N GLU A 183 2.46 -0.92 44.83
CA GLU A 183 3.02 -0.60 46.16
C GLU A 183 3.31 0.88 46.45
N LYS A 184 2.88 1.48 47.58
CA LYS A 184 2.06 1.08 48.74
C LYS A 184 1.85 2.34 49.63
N THR A 185 1.00 2.19 50.65
CA THR A 185 0.73 3.09 51.81
C THR A 185 -0.22 4.26 51.53
N GLY A 186 -1.33 4.47 52.24
CA GLY A 186 -1.74 4.00 53.56
C GLY A 186 -1.94 5.22 54.45
N THR A 187 -3.18 5.69 54.62
CA THR A 187 -3.73 6.17 55.90
C THR A 187 -5.17 6.63 55.70
N ALA A 188 -6.04 6.07 56.54
CA ALA A 188 -7.40 6.52 56.75
C ALA A 188 -7.41 7.95 57.29
N ASN A 189 -8.39 8.74 56.87
CA ASN A 189 -8.99 9.72 57.77
C ASN A 189 -10.47 9.88 57.43
N ALA A 190 -11.29 9.38 58.34
CA ALA A 190 -12.69 9.71 58.47
C ALA A 190 -12.79 11.14 59.01
N GLN A 191 -13.55 12.02 58.34
CA GLN A 191 -14.16 13.15 59.00
C GLN A 191 -15.60 13.31 58.51
N LYS A 192 -16.49 13.07 59.47
CA LYS A 192 -17.89 13.49 59.51
C LYS A 192 -17.97 14.99 59.21
N ASN A 193 -19.00 15.41 58.48
CA ASN A 193 -19.63 16.69 58.74
C ASN A 193 -21.14 16.55 58.53
N GLU A 194 -21.84 16.50 59.65
CA GLU A 194 -23.26 16.79 59.76
C GLU A 194 -23.48 18.31 59.62
N VAL A 195 -24.48 18.65 58.80
CA VAL A 195 -25.59 19.58 59.07
C VAL A 195 -25.32 20.81 59.95
N LYS A 196 -25.59 21.98 59.35
CA LYS A 196 -26.41 23.00 59.99
C LYS A 196 -27.66 23.22 59.15
#